data_AF-A0A8J7W8J3-F1
#
_entry.id   AF-A0A8J7W8J3-F1
#
_cell.length_a   1.000
_cell.length_b   1.000
_cell.length_c   1.000
_cell.angle_alpha   90.00
_cell.angle_beta   90.00
_cell.angle_gamma   90.00
#
_symmetry.space_group_name_H-M   'P 1'
#
loop_
_entity.id
_entity.type
_entity.pdbx_description
1 polymer ?
#
loop_
_entity_poly.entity_id
_entity_poly.type
_entity_poly.pdbx_seq_one_letter_code
_entity_poly.pdbx_strand_id
1 'polypeptide(L)' 'MGRLIKLLFYLAILGALALVAYAYVGPFFGADFSPPQGEIRQPVDLDAN' A
#
# COMPACT_ATOMS: atom_id res chain seq x y z
N MET A 1 32.01 6.45 -3.96
CA MET A 1 30.57 6.73 -4.18
C MET A 1 29.75 5.50 -4.58
N GLY A 2 30.18 4.64 -5.52
CA GLY A 2 29.36 3.49 -5.96
C GLY A 2 29.06 2.42 -4.90
N ARG A 3 29.94 2.24 -3.89
CA ARG A 3 29.73 1.26 -2.80
C ARG A 3 28.58 1.65 -1.87
N LEU A 4 28.43 2.94 -1.57
CA LEU A 4 27.33 3.44 -0.75
C LEU A 4 26.00 3.35 -1.50
N ILE A 5 25.99 3.72 -2.79
CA ILE A 5 24.78 3.62 -3.64
C ILE A 5 24.31 2.17 -3.76
N LYS A 6 25.24 1.21 -3.96
CA LYS A 6 24.89 -0.23 -3.95
C LYS A 6 24.23 -0.65 -2.64
N LEU A 7 24.77 -0.21 -1.50
CA LEU A 7 24.20 -0.52 -0.19
C LEU A 7 22.79 0.07 -0.03
N LEU A 8 22.58 1.33 -0.43
CA LEU A 8 21.27 1.96 -0.40
C LEU A 8 20.26 1.22 -1.29
N PHE A 9 20.69 0.73 -2.45
CA PHE A 9 19.84 -0.07 -3.33
C PHE A 9 19.41 -1.39 -2.68
N TYR A 10 20.34 -2.11 -2.04
CA TYR A 10 20.00 -3.32 -1.29
C TYR A 10 19.04 -3.04 -0.12
N LEU A 11 19.24 -1.94 0.61
CA LEU A 11 18.33 -1.53 1.68
C LEU A 11 16.95 -1.14 1.15
N ALA A 12 16.87 -0.47 0.01
CA ALA A 12 15.60 -0.14 -0.62
C ALA A 12 14.82 -1.39 -1.01
N ILE A 13 15.50 -2.39 -1.62
CA ILE A 13 14.89 -3.68 -1.93
C ILE A 13 14.42 -4.38 -0.65
N LEU A 14 15.27 -4.42 0.38
CA LEU A 14 14.92 -5.06 1.66
C LEU A 14 13.71 -4.38 2.31
N GLY A 15 13.65 -3.05 2.28
CA GLY A 15 12.52 -2.28 2.78
C GLY A 15 11.23 -2.59 1.99
N ALA A 16 11.31 -2.65 0.66
CA ALA A 16 10.18 -3.05 -0.17
C ALA A 16 9.70 -4.46 0.17
N LEU A 17 10.61 -5.42 0.32
CA LEU A 17 10.28 -6.79 0.72
C LEU A 17 9.65 -6.85 2.11
N ALA A 18 10.13 -6.05 3.06
CA ALA A 18 9.54 -5.98 4.40
C ALA A 18 8.11 -5.44 4.37
N LEU A 19 7.83 -4.41 3.55
CA LEU A 19 6.48 -3.89 3.34
C LEU A 19 5.55 -4.93 2.70
N VAL A 20 6.03 -5.65 1.68
CA VAL A 20 5.29 -6.75 1.06
C VAL A 20 4.97 -7.83 2.08
N ALA A 21 5.97 -8.29 2.84
CA ALA A 21 5.76 -9.28 3.89
C ALA A 21 4.72 -8.81 4.91
N TYR A 22 4.82 -7.55 5.39
CA TYR A 22 3.88 -6.96 6.32
C TYR A 22 2.45 -6.86 5.77
N ALA A 23 2.26 -6.65 4.47
CA ALA A 23 0.93 -6.68 3.87
C ALA A 23 0.25 -8.05 4.02
N TYR A 24 1.02 -9.15 4.02
CA TYR A 24 0.50 -10.50 4.22
C TYR A 24 0.38 -10.90 5.69
N VAL A 25 1.35 -10.52 6.54
CA VAL A 25 1.35 -10.92 7.95
C VAL A 25 0.67 -9.91 8.88
N GLY A 26 0.50 -8.66 8.44
CA GLY A 26 -0.10 -7.57 9.21
C GLY A 26 -1.49 -7.88 9.79
N PRO A 27 -2.39 -8.60 9.07
CA PRO A 27 -3.68 -8.99 9.64
C PRO A 27 -3.56 -9.87 10.90
N PHE A 28 -2.52 -10.70 11.01
CA PHE A 28 -2.27 -11.48 12.23
C PHE A 28 -1.83 -10.62 13.43
N PHE A 29 -1.34 -9.41 13.18
CA PHE A 29 -0.98 -8.42 14.19
C PHE A 29 -2.09 -7.38 14.45
N GLY A 30 -3.27 -7.56 13.86
CA GLY A 30 -4.43 -6.67 14.05
C GLY A 30 -4.47 -5.46 13.11
N ALA A 31 -3.65 -5.42 12.05
CA ALA A 31 -3.79 -4.42 11.00
C ALA A 31 -4.95 -4.79 10.06
N ASP A 32 -5.87 -3.87 9.81
CA ASP A 32 -6.95 -4.05 8.83
C ASP A 32 -6.64 -3.28 7.55
N PHE A 33 -6.52 -4.01 6.44
CA PHE A 33 -6.27 -3.47 5.10
C PHE A 33 -7.49 -3.57 4.19
N SER A 34 -8.64 -3.99 4.74
CA SER A 34 -9.87 -4.18 3.99
C SER A 34 -10.46 -2.83 3.54
N PRO A 35 -11.03 -2.74 2.32
CA PRO A 35 -11.81 -1.58 1.96
C PRO A 35 -13.07 -1.48 2.84
N PRO A 36 -13.61 -0.27 3.05
CA PRO A 36 -14.90 -0.10 3.70
C PRO A 36 -15.97 -0.89 2.95
N GLN A 37 -16.74 -1.72 3.66
CA GLN A 37 -17.77 -2.59 3.06
C GLN A 37 -19.14 -1.90 2.91
N GLY A 38 -19.23 -0.60 3.23
CA GLY A 38 -20.47 0.16 3.14
C GLY A 38 -20.81 0.56 1.70
N GLU A 39 -22.10 0.64 1.40
CA GLU A 39 -22.56 1.20 0.12
C GLU A 39 -22.20 2.70 0.06
N ILE A 40 -21.41 3.08 -0.94
CA ILE A 40 -21.07 4.48 -1.21
C ILE A 40 -22.00 4.99 -2.30
N ARG A 41 -22.87 5.93 -1.97
CA ARG A 41 -23.75 6.61 -2.92
C ARG A 41 -23.31 8.05 -3.11
N GLN A 42 -23.05 8.44 -4.36
CA GLN A 42 -22.80 9.82 -4.72
C GLN A 42 -23.86 10.26 -5.73
N PRO A 43 -24.67 11.30 -5.42
CA PRO A 43 -25.59 11.85 -6.39
C PRO A 43 -24.79 12.45 -7.55
N VAL A 44 -25.26 12.21 -8.77
CA VAL A 44 -24.67 12.79 -9.98
C VAL A 44 -25.75 13.59 -10.67
N ASP A 45 -25.48 14.87 -10.89
CA ASP A 45 -26.32 15.71 -11.72
C ASP A 45 -26.08 15.33 -13.19
N LEU A 46 -27.12 14.83 -13.84
CA LEU A 46 -27.12 14.53 -15.26
C LEU A 46 -27.57 15.79 -16.01
N ASP A 47 -26.62 16.48 -16.63
CA ASP A 47 -26.93 17.56 -17.57
C ASP A 47 -27.44 16.95 -18.88
N ALA A 48 -28.75 17.04 -19.07
CA ALA A 48 -29.43 16.57 -20.26
C ALA A 48 -29.82 17.78 -21.13
N ASN A 49 -28.82 18.35 -21.81
CA ASN A 49 -28.90 19.35 -22.88
C ASN A 49 -29.03 20.83 -22.48
#